data_AF-V7EWH5-F1
#
_entry.id   AF-V7EWH5-F1
#
_cell.length_a   1.000
_cell.length_b   1.000
_cell.length_c   1.000
_cell.angle_alpha   90.00
_cell.angle_beta   90.00
_cell.angle_gamma   90.00
#
_symmetry.space_group_name_H-M   'P 1'
#
loop_
_entity.id
_entity.type
_entity.pdbx_description
1 polymer ?
#
loop_
_entity_poly.entity_id
_entity_poly.type
_entity_poly.pdbx_seq_one_letter_code
_entity_poly.pdbx_strand_id
1 'polypeptide(L)'
;MQVTKDAGIVAGAINFQGAALTVWFNILDYALTNKLSQPLIDTVVQQNPQCAAICKAYLDELAAGEKPTPELPGLTTDDRVNTAVAGFDAVNQQPKDIQAVLAAGDGLTAVTSQIDVLATYKNLHDGLQSFQYGIGSFQTLMIAGRDMGADLNQVRVLRKFLNQLRLFCASAGDKVTVLPPGPALRDIEQAWLDDLGQAAAKLQGAIPNTSADAYDALLDVRTVLRVVPSRLNQQIFVTAKNLPFGILAAGLETIAGKLPAGEPSVPAIKAAHDAIKVLSSTIYARVVEHKLWQDIDNKLANLTDLIEPVEGGAAADKSLPFQFSPLWRNLEVKVQVLADLDPNGKWRTTLAGYSTDVNDELARETVDPAFILAFEAYRDEAQQRFVQVDLALKTECASIVRVSTPLHKIIEDLGP
;
A
#
# COMPACT_ATOMS: atom_id res chain seq x y z
N MET A 1 -27.05 -3.59 -10.04
CA MET A 1 -28.30 -4.15 -9.48
C MET A 1 -29.30 -4.57 -10.56
N GLN A 2 -29.83 -3.66 -11.39
CA GLN A 2 -30.74 -4.08 -12.49
C GLN A 2 -30.00 -4.94 -13.53
N VAL A 3 -28.84 -4.46 -14.01
CA VAL A 3 -27.92 -5.22 -14.88
C VAL A 3 -27.61 -6.63 -14.36
N THR A 4 -27.29 -6.75 -13.07
CA THR A 4 -26.94 -8.04 -12.46
C THR A 4 -28.12 -9.00 -12.43
N LYS A 5 -29.34 -8.48 -12.17
CA LYS A 5 -30.57 -9.28 -12.18
C LYS A 5 -30.89 -9.80 -13.58
N ASP A 6 -30.77 -8.93 -14.58
CA ASP A 6 -31.03 -9.27 -15.99
C ASP A 6 -30.00 -10.27 -16.53
N ALA A 7 -28.77 -10.24 -15.98
CA ALA A 7 -27.71 -11.21 -16.24
C ALA A 7 -27.87 -12.57 -15.51
N GLY A 8 -28.94 -12.75 -14.73
CA GLY A 8 -29.20 -14.00 -13.99
C GLY A 8 -28.43 -14.16 -12.67
N ILE A 9 -27.83 -13.09 -12.14
CA ILE A 9 -27.16 -13.12 -10.83
C ILE A 9 -28.21 -13.15 -9.72
N VAL A 10 -28.07 -14.12 -8.80
CA VAL A 10 -29.01 -14.35 -7.70
C VAL A 10 -28.95 -13.20 -6.67
N ALA A 11 -30.12 -12.69 -6.28
CA ALA A 11 -30.23 -11.64 -5.28
C ALA A 11 -29.65 -12.11 -3.92
N GLY A 12 -28.76 -11.32 -3.34
CA GLY A 12 -28.08 -11.65 -2.08
C GLY A 12 -26.86 -12.57 -2.21
N ALA A 13 -26.56 -13.10 -3.40
CA ALA A 13 -25.36 -13.90 -3.64
C ALA A 13 -24.07 -13.06 -3.74
N ILE A 14 -24.22 -11.74 -3.85
CA ILE A 14 -23.12 -10.79 -3.99
C ILE A 14 -23.28 -9.71 -2.93
N ASN A 15 -22.20 -9.41 -2.22
CA ASN A 15 -22.16 -8.27 -1.32
C ASN A 15 -22.05 -6.98 -2.14
N PHE A 16 -23.15 -6.22 -2.18
CA PHE A 16 -23.21 -4.90 -2.82
C PHE A 16 -22.83 -3.75 -1.86
N GLN A 17 -22.41 -4.04 -0.63
CA GLN A 17 -21.90 -3.04 0.31
C GLN A 17 -20.40 -2.83 0.07
N GLY A 18 -19.98 -1.56 0.00
CA GLY A 18 -18.58 -1.18 -0.18
C GLY A 18 -18.36 -0.20 -1.34
N ALA A 19 -17.09 0.03 -1.68
CA ALA A 19 -16.74 0.89 -2.80
C ALA A 19 -17.23 0.28 -4.12
N ALA A 20 -17.66 1.13 -5.07
CA ALA A 20 -18.25 0.69 -6.34
C ALA A 20 -17.37 -0.31 -7.10
N LEU A 21 -16.04 -0.12 -7.06
CA LEU A 21 -15.07 -1.01 -7.69
C LEU A 21 -15.03 -2.39 -7.04
N THR A 22 -15.05 -2.47 -5.70
CA THR A 22 -15.12 -3.73 -4.95
C THR A 22 -16.40 -4.48 -5.26
N VAL A 23 -17.53 -3.77 -5.31
CA VAL A 23 -18.82 -4.34 -5.71
C VAL A 23 -18.75 -4.88 -7.15
N TRP A 24 -18.07 -4.16 -8.06
CA TRP A 24 -17.90 -4.59 -9.44
C TRP A 24 -17.01 -5.83 -9.58
N PHE A 25 -15.93 -5.93 -8.80
CA PHE A 25 -15.12 -7.14 -8.75
C PHE A 25 -15.90 -8.34 -8.21
N ASN A 26 -16.68 -8.17 -7.14
CA ASN A 26 -17.53 -9.25 -6.61
C ASN A 26 -18.54 -9.74 -7.66
N ILE A 27 -19.02 -8.84 -8.52
CA ILE A 27 -19.95 -9.14 -9.62
C ILE A 27 -19.27 -9.91 -10.75
N LEU A 28 -18.08 -9.48 -11.17
CA LEU A 28 -17.31 -10.17 -12.21
C LEU A 28 -16.83 -11.55 -11.74
N ASP A 29 -16.39 -11.67 -10.49
CA ASP A 29 -15.94 -12.93 -9.90
C ASP A 29 -17.09 -13.94 -9.82
N TYR A 30 -18.24 -13.53 -9.24
CA TYR A 30 -19.43 -14.36 -9.22
C TYR A 30 -19.86 -14.78 -10.63
N ALA A 31 -19.84 -13.84 -11.59
CA ALA A 31 -20.19 -14.14 -12.97
C ALA A 31 -19.22 -15.15 -13.60
N LEU A 32 -17.93 -15.03 -13.34
CA LEU A 32 -16.92 -15.96 -13.82
C LEU A 32 -17.11 -17.37 -13.23
N THR A 33 -17.23 -17.47 -11.89
CA THR A 33 -17.45 -18.74 -11.19
C THR A 33 -18.70 -19.47 -11.67
N ASN A 34 -19.76 -18.71 -11.98
CA ASN A 34 -21.06 -19.26 -12.35
C ASN A 34 -21.31 -19.29 -13.87
N LYS A 35 -20.29 -19.00 -14.70
CA LYS A 35 -20.39 -18.97 -16.17
C LYS A 35 -21.46 -17.98 -16.69
N LEU A 36 -21.63 -16.86 -15.99
CA LEU A 36 -22.54 -15.76 -16.33
C LEU A 36 -21.81 -14.55 -16.94
N SER A 37 -20.49 -14.62 -17.19
CA SER A 37 -19.72 -13.50 -17.74
C SER A 37 -20.27 -12.97 -19.07
N GLN A 38 -20.61 -13.86 -20.01
CA GLN A 38 -21.21 -13.46 -21.30
C GLN A 38 -22.58 -12.76 -21.12
N PRO A 39 -23.58 -13.37 -20.42
CA PRO A 39 -24.84 -12.69 -20.11
C PRO A 39 -24.70 -11.34 -19.41
N LEU A 40 -23.77 -11.23 -18.45
CA LEU A 40 -23.50 -10.00 -17.72
C LEU A 40 -22.98 -8.90 -18.66
N ILE A 41 -21.99 -9.24 -19.48
CA ILE A 41 -21.37 -8.30 -20.40
C ILE A 41 -22.34 -7.86 -21.50
N ASP A 42 -23.14 -8.78 -22.05
CA ASP A 42 -24.16 -8.46 -23.05
C ASP A 42 -25.18 -7.45 -22.49
N THR A 43 -25.58 -7.62 -21.23
CA THR A 43 -26.50 -6.70 -20.55
C THR A 43 -25.85 -5.33 -20.31
N VAL A 44 -24.57 -5.29 -19.94
CA VAL A 44 -23.80 -4.04 -19.78
C VAL A 44 -23.72 -3.28 -21.10
N VAL A 45 -23.42 -3.97 -22.21
CA VAL A 45 -23.32 -3.38 -23.55
C VAL A 45 -24.68 -2.90 -24.04
N GLN A 46 -25.75 -3.65 -23.78
CA GLN A 46 -27.11 -3.24 -24.14
C GLN A 46 -27.52 -1.94 -23.44
N GLN A 47 -27.12 -1.76 -22.17
CA GLN A 47 -27.42 -0.53 -21.42
C GLN A 47 -26.42 0.60 -21.68
N ASN A 48 -25.20 0.28 -22.09
CA ASN A 48 -24.12 1.23 -22.38
C ASN A 48 -23.35 0.82 -23.64
N PRO A 49 -23.86 1.12 -24.84
CA PRO A 49 -23.26 0.69 -26.10
C PRO A 49 -21.82 1.18 -26.31
N GLN A 50 -21.46 2.31 -25.71
CA GLN A 50 -20.10 2.87 -25.70
C GLN A 50 -19.05 1.95 -25.04
N CYS A 51 -19.46 0.99 -24.21
CA CYS A 51 -18.56 0.03 -23.56
C CYS A 51 -18.31 -1.22 -24.40
N ALA A 52 -18.95 -1.38 -25.57
CA ALA A 52 -18.91 -2.59 -26.39
C ALA A 52 -17.50 -3.07 -26.73
N ALA A 53 -16.59 -2.15 -27.08
CA ALA A 53 -15.23 -2.51 -27.46
C ALA A 53 -14.44 -3.10 -26.28
N ILE A 54 -14.54 -2.49 -25.10
CA ILE A 54 -13.85 -2.94 -23.87
C ILE A 54 -14.45 -4.26 -23.38
N CYS A 55 -15.78 -4.36 -23.41
CA CYS A 55 -16.53 -5.56 -23.05
C CYS A 55 -16.19 -6.76 -23.94
N LYS A 56 -16.00 -6.52 -25.24
CA LYS A 56 -15.55 -7.55 -26.19
C LYS A 56 -14.12 -8.01 -25.87
N ALA A 57 -13.20 -7.09 -25.63
CA ALA A 57 -11.82 -7.43 -25.28
C ALA A 57 -11.76 -8.32 -24.01
N TYR A 58 -12.55 -7.98 -22.99
CA TYR A 58 -12.70 -8.79 -21.78
C TYR A 58 -13.19 -10.22 -22.07
N LEU A 59 -14.15 -10.41 -22.98
CA LEU A 59 -14.67 -11.72 -23.35
C LEU A 59 -13.67 -12.52 -24.21
N ASP A 60 -12.95 -11.85 -25.11
CA ASP A 60 -11.93 -12.46 -25.95
C ASP A 60 -10.74 -12.97 -25.08
N GLU A 61 -10.34 -12.21 -24.06
CA GLU A 61 -9.33 -12.63 -23.06
C GLU A 61 -9.81 -13.87 -22.27
N LEU A 62 -11.05 -13.84 -21.77
CA LEU A 62 -11.65 -15.00 -21.11
C LEU A 62 -11.69 -16.26 -21.98
N ALA A 63 -12.00 -16.10 -23.27
CA ALA A 63 -12.05 -17.20 -24.22
C ALA A 63 -10.67 -17.79 -24.52
N ALA A 64 -9.60 -16.99 -24.43
CA ALA A 64 -8.22 -17.43 -24.56
C ALA A 64 -7.70 -18.19 -23.32
N GLY A 65 -8.48 -18.26 -22.24
CA GLY A 65 -8.02 -18.80 -20.95
C GLY A 65 -7.09 -17.85 -20.19
N GLU A 66 -6.98 -16.60 -20.66
CA GLU A 66 -6.25 -15.52 -20.01
C GLU A 66 -7.23 -14.78 -19.08
N LYS A 67 -6.80 -14.37 -17.88
CA LYS A 67 -7.66 -13.55 -17.03
C LYS A 67 -7.64 -12.14 -17.62
N PRO A 68 -8.81 -11.50 -17.85
CA PRO A 68 -8.85 -10.09 -18.17
C PRO A 68 -8.17 -9.32 -17.06
N THR A 69 -7.05 -8.68 -17.36
CA THR A 69 -6.42 -7.79 -16.40
C THR A 69 -7.39 -6.66 -16.11
N PRO A 70 -7.60 -6.27 -14.83
CA PRO A 70 -8.28 -5.01 -14.52
C PRO A 70 -7.56 -3.80 -15.13
N GLU A 71 -6.29 -3.99 -15.49
CA GLU A 71 -5.54 -3.14 -16.40
C GLU A 71 -6.10 -3.35 -17.81
N LEU A 72 -6.77 -2.33 -18.36
CA LEU A 72 -7.12 -2.25 -19.78
C LEU A 72 -5.98 -2.88 -20.63
N PRO A 73 -6.27 -3.79 -21.56
CA PRO A 73 -5.25 -4.41 -22.39
C PRO A 73 -4.37 -3.35 -23.05
N GLY A 74 -3.05 -3.45 -22.81
CA GLY A 74 -2.02 -2.77 -23.59
C GLY A 74 -1.35 -1.54 -22.98
N LEU A 75 -1.70 -1.09 -21.77
CA LEU A 75 -0.99 0.05 -21.13
C LEU A 75 -0.73 -0.23 -19.65
N THR A 76 0.55 -0.18 -19.25
CA THR A 76 0.99 -0.23 -17.84
C THR A 76 0.62 1.07 -17.11
N THR A 77 0.76 1.11 -15.77
CA THR A 77 0.66 2.37 -15.01
C THR A 77 1.58 3.45 -15.58
N ASP A 78 2.79 3.06 -16.00
CA ASP A 78 3.78 3.95 -16.61
C ASP A 78 3.32 4.50 -17.97
N ASP A 79 2.70 3.66 -18.82
CA ASP A 79 2.16 4.11 -20.10
C ASP A 79 1.00 5.09 -19.93
N ARG A 80 0.16 4.87 -18.92
CA ARG A 80 -0.93 5.79 -18.56
C ARG A 80 -0.40 7.11 -18.03
N VAL A 81 0.63 7.07 -17.19
CA VAL A 81 1.34 8.28 -16.74
C VAL A 81 1.95 9.02 -17.93
N ASN A 82 2.62 8.33 -18.84
CA ASN A 82 3.20 8.94 -20.04
C ASN A 82 2.11 9.61 -20.91
N THR A 83 0.96 8.94 -21.06
CA THR A 83 -0.20 9.48 -21.77
C THR A 83 -0.76 10.73 -21.08
N ALA A 84 -0.88 10.71 -19.76
CA ALA A 84 -1.34 11.85 -18.97
C ALA A 84 -0.36 13.04 -19.10
N VAL A 85 0.94 12.80 -18.94
CA VAL A 85 2.00 13.81 -19.09
C VAL A 85 1.94 14.44 -20.48
N ALA A 86 1.84 13.64 -21.55
CA ALA A 86 1.74 14.16 -22.91
C ALA A 86 0.51 15.07 -23.11
N GLY A 87 -0.63 14.75 -22.50
CA GLY A 87 -1.80 15.62 -22.55
C GLY A 87 -1.62 16.91 -21.74
N PHE A 88 -1.00 16.87 -20.57
CA PHE A 88 -0.70 18.08 -19.81
C PHE A 88 0.38 18.95 -20.49
N ASP A 89 1.35 18.35 -21.17
CA ASP A 89 2.29 19.07 -22.03
C ASP A 89 1.58 19.74 -23.20
N ALA A 90 0.57 19.08 -23.80
CA ALA A 90 -0.26 19.66 -24.82
C ALA A 90 -1.11 20.85 -24.29
N VAL A 91 -1.55 20.79 -23.03
CA VAL A 91 -2.20 21.93 -22.33
C VAL A 91 -1.21 23.08 -22.07
N ASN A 92 0.02 22.78 -21.64
CA ASN A 92 1.08 23.78 -21.44
C ASN A 92 1.44 24.56 -22.72
N GLN A 93 1.14 24.01 -23.89
CA GLN A 93 1.33 24.69 -25.18
C GLN A 93 0.14 25.58 -25.58
N GLN A 94 -0.98 25.52 -24.86
CA GLN A 94 -2.15 26.34 -25.13
C GLN A 94 -2.02 27.75 -24.55
N PRO A 95 -2.79 28.73 -25.06
CA PRO A 95 -2.88 30.07 -24.48
C PRO A 95 -3.28 30.07 -23.00
N LYS A 96 -2.87 31.11 -22.26
CA LYS A 96 -3.09 31.20 -20.80
C LYS A 96 -4.56 31.12 -20.38
N ASP A 97 -5.49 31.63 -21.19
CA ASP A 97 -6.92 31.54 -20.92
C ASP A 97 -7.46 30.09 -20.99
N ILE A 98 -6.82 29.24 -21.81
CA ILE A 98 -7.11 27.81 -21.87
C ILE A 98 -6.46 27.08 -20.68
N GLN A 99 -5.21 27.40 -20.35
CA GLN A 99 -4.52 26.85 -19.18
C GLN A 99 -5.27 27.16 -17.88
N ALA A 100 -5.79 28.39 -17.74
CA ALA A 100 -6.57 28.85 -16.59
C ALA A 100 -7.86 28.04 -16.37
N VAL A 101 -8.33 27.28 -17.35
CA VAL A 101 -9.46 26.35 -17.17
C VAL A 101 -9.09 25.18 -16.26
N LEU A 102 -7.86 24.65 -16.40
CA LEU A 102 -7.37 23.57 -15.54
C LEU A 102 -7.04 24.08 -14.14
N ALA A 103 -6.54 25.32 -14.06
CA ALA A 103 -6.24 26.01 -12.81
C ALA A 103 -7.43 26.83 -12.26
N ALA A 104 -8.65 26.59 -12.74
CA ALA A 104 -9.81 27.33 -12.28
C ALA A 104 -10.09 27.00 -10.80
N GLY A 105 -10.00 28.02 -9.93
CA GLY A 105 -10.06 27.86 -8.48
C GLY A 105 -8.80 27.20 -7.90
N ASP A 106 -8.86 26.74 -6.65
CA ASP A 106 -7.70 26.12 -5.97
C ASP A 106 -7.48 24.64 -6.36
N GLY A 107 -8.22 24.14 -7.36
CA GLY A 107 -8.30 22.72 -7.70
C GLY A 107 -6.96 22.14 -8.14
N LEU A 108 -6.21 22.84 -9.00
CA LEU A 108 -4.93 22.34 -9.52
C LEU A 108 -3.85 22.29 -8.43
N THR A 109 -3.73 23.34 -7.64
CA THR A 109 -2.83 23.42 -6.47
C THR A 109 -3.18 22.35 -5.43
N ALA A 110 -4.47 22.09 -5.21
CA ALA A 110 -4.90 21.02 -4.32
C ALA A 110 -4.50 19.63 -4.86
N VAL A 111 -4.59 19.41 -6.17
CA VAL A 111 -4.16 18.13 -6.77
C VAL A 111 -2.66 17.91 -6.62
N THR A 112 -1.84 18.90 -7.01
CA THR A 112 -0.38 18.77 -6.94
C THR A 112 0.08 18.59 -5.49
N SER A 113 -0.47 19.38 -4.56
CA SER A 113 -0.17 19.24 -3.14
C SER A 113 -0.50 17.85 -2.58
N GLN A 114 -1.63 17.24 -2.97
CA GLN A 114 -2.00 15.90 -2.52
C GLN A 114 -1.10 14.81 -3.12
N ILE A 115 -0.67 14.95 -4.38
CA ILE A 115 0.31 14.04 -4.99
C ILE A 115 1.64 14.09 -4.23
N ASP A 116 2.12 15.30 -3.92
CA ASP A 116 3.38 15.50 -3.20
C ASP A 116 3.30 14.97 -1.76
N VAL A 117 2.17 15.18 -1.08
CA VAL A 117 1.91 14.61 0.26
C VAL A 117 1.92 13.07 0.21
N LEU A 118 1.28 12.46 -0.80
CA LEU A 118 1.28 11.00 -0.97
C LEU A 118 2.70 10.47 -1.14
N ALA A 119 3.49 11.13 -2.00
CA ALA A 119 4.87 10.75 -2.26
C ALA A 119 5.73 10.83 -0.98
N THR A 120 5.58 11.91 -0.20
CA THR A 120 6.30 12.07 1.07
C THR A 120 5.93 11.00 2.08
N TYR A 121 4.63 10.69 2.23
CA TYR A 121 4.18 9.62 3.12
C TYR A 121 4.72 8.24 2.72
N LYS A 122 4.72 7.93 1.42
CA LYS A 122 5.29 6.68 0.93
C LYS A 122 6.81 6.62 1.17
N ASN A 123 7.52 7.71 0.95
CA ASN A 123 8.96 7.79 1.22
C ASN A 123 9.30 7.62 2.71
N LEU A 124 8.48 8.17 3.61
CA LEU A 124 8.62 7.97 5.06
C LEU A 124 8.36 6.52 5.45
N HIS A 125 7.29 5.92 4.94
CA HIS A 125 6.95 4.52 5.17
C HIS A 125 8.07 3.58 4.70
N ASP A 126 8.56 3.75 3.47
CA ASP A 126 9.62 2.91 2.92
C ASP A 126 10.94 3.06 3.67
N GLY A 127 11.27 4.29 4.07
CA GLY A 127 12.45 4.55 4.90
C GLY A 127 12.36 3.81 6.24
N LEU A 128 11.18 3.84 6.87
CA LEU A 128 10.91 3.15 8.12
C LEU A 128 10.96 1.63 7.96
N GLN A 129 10.32 1.09 6.94
CA GLN A 129 10.32 -0.34 6.64
C GLN A 129 11.74 -0.84 6.32
N SER A 130 12.52 -0.08 5.53
CA SER A 130 13.92 -0.40 5.24
C SER A 130 14.78 -0.39 6.51
N PHE A 131 14.53 0.57 7.41
CA PHE A 131 15.17 0.62 8.72
C PHE A 131 14.82 -0.61 9.56
N GLN A 132 13.54 -0.99 9.62
CA GLN A 132 13.06 -2.17 10.35
C GLN A 132 13.66 -3.47 9.82
N TYR A 133 13.70 -3.68 8.49
CA TYR A 133 14.37 -4.84 7.92
C TYR A 133 15.88 -4.83 8.18
N GLY A 134 16.51 -3.65 8.17
CA GLY A 134 17.92 -3.48 8.50
C GLY A 134 18.28 -3.84 9.95
N ILE A 135 17.30 -3.85 10.87
CA ILE A 135 17.47 -4.34 12.25
C ILE A 135 17.57 -5.87 12.28
N GLY A 136 16.84 -6.56 11.39
CA GLY A 136 16.66 -8.01 11.45
C GLY A 136 15.76 -8.38 12.62
N SER A 137 16.34 -8.88 13.71
CA SER A 137 15.60 -9.26 14.92
C SER A 137 15.74 -8.20 16.00
N PHE A 138 14.62 -7.62 16.42
CA PHE A 138 14.59 -6.70 17.55
C PHE A 138 14.98 -7.41 18.86
N GLN A 139 14.70 -8.71 18.97
CA GLN A 139 15.10 -9.52 20.12
C GLN A 139 16.62 -9.59 20.28
N THR A 140 17.38 -9.65 19.18
CA THR A 140 18.84 -9.56 19.21
C THR A 140 19.29 -8.26 19.86
N LEU A 141 18.60 -7.15 19.61
CA LEU A 141 18.90 -5.87 20.27
C LEU A 141 18.54 -5.92 21.76
N MET A 142 17.40 -6.51 22.13
CA MET A 142 16.99 -6.65 23.54
C MET A 142 17.99 -7.51 24.33
N ILE A 143 18.47 -8.61 23.74
CA ILE A 143 19.53 -9.46 24.31
C ILE A 143 20.82 -8.65 24.45
N ALA A 144 21.21 -7.90 23.43
CA ALA A 144 22.39 -7.04 23.49
C ALA A 144 22.27 -5.98 24.60
N GLY A 145 21.08 -5.38 24.76
CA GLY A 145 20.76 -4.43 25.83
C GLY A 145 20.88 -5.04 27.22
N ARG A 146 20.39 -6.27 27.40
CA ARG A 146 20.50 -7.00 28.68
C ARG A 146 21.96 -7.38 29.00
N ASP A 147 22.69 -7.88 28.00
CA ASP A 147 23.97 -8.58 28.19
C ASP A 147 25.20 -7.68 27.96
N MET A 148 25.01 -6.40 27.62
CA MET A 148 26.11 -5.45 27.36
C MET A 148 27.09 -5.24 28.52
N GLY A 149 26.67 -5.47 29.77
CA GLY A 149 27.56 -5.41 30.94
C GLY A 149 28.58 -6.55 31.01
N ALA A 150 28.35 -7.65 30.27
CA ALA A 150 29.17 -8.86 30.31
C ALA A 150 29.97 -9.10 29.01
N ASP A 151 29.55 -8.51 27.88
CA ASP A 151 30.15 -8.77 26.56
C ASP A 151 30.28 -7.50 25.71
N LEU A 152 31.53 -7.16 25.37
CA LEU A 152 31.86 -6.01 24.52
C LEU A 152 31.26 -6.12 23.10
N ASN A 153 31.00 -7.32 22.60
CA ASN A 153 30.35 -7.49 21.31
C ASN A 153 28.89 -7.00 21.34
N GLN A 154 28.18 -7.16 22.45
CA GLN A 154 26.83 -6.61 22.60
C GLN A 154 26.85 -5.08 22.58
N VAL A 155 27.86 -4.46 23.23
CA VAL A 155 28.09 -3.01 23.13
C VAL A 155 28.30 -2.57 21.68
N ARG A 156 29.04 -3.35 20.88
CA ARG A 156 29.25 -3.06 19.45
C ARG A 156 27.96 -3.18 18.65
N VAL A 157 27.12 -4.18 18.93
CA VAL A 157 25.79 -4.33 18.32
C VAL A 157 24.93 -3.10 18.61
N LEU A 158 24.82 -2.68 19.87
CA LEU A 158 24.05 -1.50 20.26
C LEU A 158 24.58 -0.20 19.64
N ARG A 159 25.91 -0.02 19.55
CA ARG A 159 26.52 1.13 18.89
C ARG A 159 26.21 1.16 17.39
N LYS A 160 26.28 0.01 16.71
CA LYS A 160 25.90 -0.09 15.29
C LYS A 160 24.44 0.30 15.10
N PHE A 161 23.56 -0.25 15.92
CA PHE A 161 22.13 0.07 15.89
C PHE A 161 21.86 1.56 16.15
N LEU A 162 22.47 2.14 17.19
CA LEU A 162 22.34 3.56 17.51
C LEU A 162 22.74 4.46 16.32
N ASN A 163 23.83 4.12 15.62
CA ASN A 163 24.24 4.86 14.42
C ASN A 163 23.21 4.74 13.30
N GLN A 164 22.67 3.54 13.06
CA GLN A 164 21.61 3.33 12.07
C GLN A 164 20.34 4.13 12.43
N LEU A 165 19.93 4.11 13.70
CA LEU A 165 18.77 4.86 14.20
C LEU A 165 18.92 6.37 13.98
N ARG A 166 20.11 6.93 14.23
CA ARG A 166 20.40 8.35 14.01
C ARG A 166 20.37 8.74 12.54
N LEU A 167 20.99 7.93 11.68
CA LEU A 167 20.96 8.16 10.24
C LEU A 167 19.53 8.09 9.70
N PHE A 168 18.74 7.15 10.21
CA PHE A 168 17.31 7.06 9.90
C PHE A 168 16.55 8.33 10.34
N CYS A 169 16.68 8.75 11.61
CA CYS A 169 15.99 9.94 12.13
C CYS A 169 16.34 11.20 11.33
N ALA A 170 17.62 11.40 10.97
CA ALA A 170 18.05 12.52 10.13
C ALA A 170 17.40 12.46 8.73
N SER A 171 17.49 11.31 8.06
CA SER A 171 16.92 11.13 6.71
C SER A 171 15.39 11.24 6.67
N ALA A 172 14.72 10.82 7.73
CA ALA A 172 13.27 10.95 7.88
C ALA A 172 12.87 12.39 8.21
N GLY A 173 13.65 13.08 9.05
CA GLY A 173 13.47 14.50 9.35
C GLY A 173 13.49 15.36 8.08
N ASP A 174 14.47 15.15 7.19
CA ASP A 174 14.54 15.84 5.90
C ASP A 174 13.25 15.67 5.07
N LYS A 175 12.64 14.49 5.09
CA LYS A 175 11.38 14.21 4.37
C LYS A 175 10.18 14.89 5.02
N VAL A 176 10.13 14.94 6.35
CA VAL A 176 9.05 15.64 7.07
C VAL A 176 9.03 17.13 6.74
N THR A 177 10.19 17.75 6.47
CA THR A 177 10.24 19.16 6.07
C THR A 177 9.51 19.48 4.76
N VAL A 178 9.35 18.47 3.88
CA VAL A 178 8.64 18.59 2.59
C VAL A 178 7.13 18.64 2.77
N LEU A 179 6.59 18.09 3.88
CA LEU A 179 5.15 18.15 4.15
C LEU A 179 4.70 19.60 4.35
N PRO A 180 3.47 19.97 3.92
CA PRO A 180 2.94 21.32 4.12
C PRO A 180 3.06 21.78 5.58
N PRO A 181 3.48 23.04 5.82
CA PRO A 181 3.59 23.57 7.18
C PRO A 181 2.20 23.68 7.80
N GLY A 182 2.06 23.19 9.03
CA GLY A 182 0.81 23.28 9.78
C GLY A 182 0.65 22.16 10.81
N PRO A 183 -0.16 22.38 11.85
CA PRO A 183 -0.22 21.51 13.04
C PRO A 183 -0.78 20.11 12.80
N ALA A 184 -1.35 19.84 11.62
CA ALA A 184 -2.04 18.58 11.35
C ALA A 184 -1.17 17.52 10.65
N LEU A 185 -0.17 17.91 9.85
CA LEU A 185 0.63 16.94 9.08
C LEU A 185 2.07 16.91 9.58
N ARG A 186 2.79 18.03 9.42
CA ARG A 186 4.21 18.11 9.75
C ARG A 186 4.48 17.85 11.24
N ASP A 187 3.70 18.46 12.14
CA ASP A 187 3.94 18.36 13.58
C ASP A 187 3.69 16.93 14.10
N ILE A 188 2.69 16.23 13.55
CA ILE A 188 2.43 14.82 13.88
C ILE A 188 3.60 13.94 13.43
N GLU A 189 4.12 14.17 12.22
CA GLU A 189 5.27 13.40 11.75
C GLU A 189 6.57 13.74 12.48
N GLN A 190 6.74 14.99 12.91
CA GLN A 190 7.88 15.39 13.70
C GLN A 190 7.87 14.77 15.10
N ALA A 191 6.70 14.66 15.73
CA ALA A 191 6.58 14.16 17.10
C ALA A 191 7.16 12.75 17.30
N TRP A 192 6.82 11.79 16.42
CA TRP A 192 7.35 10.43 16.57
C TRP A 192 8.84 10.32 16.21
N LEU A 193 9.36 11.24 15.37
CA LEU A 193 10.79 11.35 15.11
C LEU A 193 11.52 11.91 16.34
N ASP A 194 10.92 12.87 17.04
CA ASP A 194 11.45 13.40 18.29
C ASP A 194 11.48 12.31 19.37
N ASP A 195 10.45 11.46 19.45
CA ASP A 195 10.43 10.29 20.34
C ASP A 195 11.56 9.30 20.04
N LEU A 196 11.79 8.98 18.76
CA LEU A 196 12.94 8.14 18.36
C LEU A 196 14.28 8.82 18.65
N GLY A 197 14.38 10.13 18.45
CA GLY A 197 15.56 10.92 18.77
C GLY A 197 15.88 10.90 20.26
N GLN A 198 14.85 11.03 21.11
CA GLN A 198 14.97 10.90 22.56
C GLN A 198 15.39 9.48 22.97
N ALA A 199 14.78 8.44 22.40
CA ALA A 199 15.17 7.07 22.65
C ALA A 199 16.63 6.79 22.21
N ALA A 200 17.07 7.36 21.09
CA ALA A 200 18.46 7.29 20.63
C ALA A 200 19.43 8.02 21.58
N ALA A 201 19.04 9.17 22.13
CA ALA A 201 19.83 9.89 23.12
C ALA A 201 19.94 9.09 24.43
N LYS A 202 18.83 8.51 24.90
CA LYS A 202 18.78 7.61 26.08
C LYS A 202 19.67 6.39 25.87
N LEU A 203 19.58 5.72 24.71
CA LEU A 203 20.44 4.59 24.38
C LEU A 203 21.93 4.99 24.35
N GLN A 204 22.27 6.15 23.79
CA GLN A 204 23.66 6.62 23.82
C GLN A 204 24.16 6.84 25.25
N GLY A 205 23.34 7.43 26.12
CA GLY A 205 23.65 7.62 27.53
C GLY A 205 23.76 6.31 28.31
N ALA A 206 23.06 5.26 27.88
CA ALA A 206 23.06 3.95 28.52
C ALA A 206 24.28 3.08 28.17
N ILE A 207 24.75 3.14 26.91
CA ILE A 207 25.91 2.35 26.41
C ILE A 207 27.16 2.37 27.32
N PRO A 208 27.55 3.48 27.99
CA PRO A 208 28.68 3.48 28.93
C PRO A 208 28.34 3.06 30.37
N ASN A 209 27.06 2.91 30.73
CA ASN A 209 26.59 2.83 32.11
C ASN A 209 25.99 1.45 32.44
N THR A 210 24.67 1.27 32.22
CA THR A 210 23.91 0.11 32.72
C THR A 210 23.10 -0.57 31.61
N SER A 211 22.93 -1.89 31.75
CA SER A 211 22.07 -2.69 30.87
C SER A 211 20.59 -2.31 30.97
N ALA A 212 20.12 -1.88 32.16
CA ALA A 212 18.71 -1.55 32.38
C ALA A 212 18.29 -0.32 31.56
N ASP A 213 19.10 0.75 31.57
CA ASP A 213 18.81 1.96 30.80
C ASP A 213 18.82 1.69 29.28
N ALA A 214 19.68 0.79 28.81
CA ALA A 214 19.75 0.41 27.41
C ALA A 214 18.52 -0.40 26.99
N TYR A 215 18.08 -1.33 27.85
CA TYR A 215 16.86 -2.10 27.64
C TYR A 215 15.63 -1.19 27.57
N ASP A 216 15.50 -0.25 28.51
CA ASP A 216 14.40 0.71 28.51
C ASP A 216 14.40 1.61 27.27
N ALA A 217 15.57 2.07 26.82
CA ALA A 217 15.67 2.85 25.58
C ALA A 217 15.25 2.04 24.35
N LEU A 218 15.55 0.74 24.31
CA LEU A 218 15.10 -0.14 23.23
C LEU A 218 13.60 -0.38 23.28
N LEU A 219 12.98 -0.48 24.48
CA LEU A 219 11.52 -0.54 24.59
C LEU A 219 10.84 0.72 24.04
N ASP A 220 11.42 1.89 24.29
CA ASP A 220 10.92 3.16 23.73
C ASP A 220 10.97 3.12 22.19
N VAL A 221 12.08 2.64 21.60
CA VAL A 221 12.17 2.44 20.14
C VAL A 221 11.14 1.41 19.65
N ARG A 222 11.01 0.25 20.30
CA ARG A 222 10.04 -0.80 19.93
C ARG A 222 8.63 -0.25 19.88
N THR A 223 8.27 0.58 20.85
CA THR A 223 6.94 1.19 20.96
C THR A 223 6.64 2.06 19.75
N VAL A 224 7.56 2.93 19.35
CA VAL A 224 7.38 3.77 18.15
C VAL A 224 7.30 2.91 16.88
N LEU A 225 8.22 1.96 16.73
CA LEU A 225 8.28 1.07 15.55
C LEU A 225 7.06 0.18 15.39
N ARG A 226 6.30 -0.11 16.46
CA ARG A 226 5.03 -0.86 16.38
C ARG A 226 3.86 -0.02 15.88
N VAL A 227 3.83 1.27 16.20
CA VAL A 227 2.65 2.12 15.95
C VAL A 227 2.78 2.88 14.63
N VAL A 228 3.95 3.44 14.36
CA VAL A 228 4.16 4.37 13.24
C VAL A 228 3.92 3.72 11.86
N PRO A 229 4.35 2.49 11.54
CA PRO A 229 4.12 1.90 10.21
C PRO A 229 2.63 1.87 9.83
N SER A 230 1.78 1.40 10.74
CA SER A 230 0.33 1.34 10.53
C SER A 230 -0.30 2.72 10.34
N ARG A 231 0.19 3.72 11.08
CA ARG A 231 -0.28 5.11 10.97
C ARG A 231 0.14 5.74 9.64
N LEU A 232 1.40 5.60 9.24
CA LEU A 232 1.88 6.09 7.94
C LEU A 232 1.12 5.42 6.79
N ASN A 233 0.88 4.11 6.88
CA ASN A 233 0.07 3.40 5.90
C ASN A 233 -1.37 3.96 5.84
N GLN A 234 -1.99 4.25 6.99
CA GLN A 234 -3.30 4.89 7.00
C GLN A 234 -3.28 6.27 6.31
N GLN A 235 -2.21 7.05 6.45
CA GLN A 235 -2.07 8.32 5.74
C GLN A 235 -1.87 8.13 4.23
N ILE A 236 -1.10 7.14 3.80
CA ILE A 236 -0.99 6.74 2.38
C ILE A 236 -2.39 6.39 1.85
N PHE A 237 -3.14 5.57 2.58
CA PHE A 237 -4.50 5.17 2.22
C PHE A 237 -5.46 6.35 2.07
N VAL A 238 -5.51 7.22 3.07
CA VAL A 238 -6.41 8.38 3.07
C VAL A 238 -6.03 9.34 1.95
N THR A 239 -4.74 9.63 1.79
CA THR A 239 -4.25 10.54 0.74
C THR A 239 -4.55 9.99 -0.66
N ALA A 240 -4.22 8.72 -0.91
CA ALA A 240 -4.48 8.06 -2.19
C ALA A 240 -5.98 8.00 -2.54
N LYS A 241 -6.83 7.68 -1.55
CA LYS A 241 -8.29 7.65 -1.72
C LYS A 241 -8.86 9.02 -2.07
N ASN A 242 -8.28 10.08 -1.53
CA ASN A 242 -8.75 11.45 -1.70
C ASN A 242 -8.03 12.20 -2.82
N LEU A 243 -7.21 11.53 -3.64
CA LEU A 243 -6.56 12.15 -4.80
C LEU A 243 -7.62 12.76 -5.72
N PRO A 244 -7.60 14.08 -5.95
CA PRO A 244 -8.65 14.79 -6.69
C PRO A 244 -8.51 14.65 -8.22
N PHE A 245 -8.20 13.45 -8.73
CA PHE A 245 -8.06 13.19 -10.17
C PHE A 245 -9.34 13.45 -10.98
N GLY A 246 -10.51 13.40 -10.34
CA GLY A 246 -11.76 13.83 -10.97
C GLY A 246 -11.74 15.30 -11.42
N ILE A 247 -11.04 16.18 -10.68
CA ILE A 247 -10.86 17.60 -11.05
C ILE A 247 -10.00 17.70 -12.32
N LEU A 248 -8.89 16.97 -12.38
CA LEU A 248 -8.03 16.95 -13.57
C LEU A 248 -8.77 16.42 -14.80
N ALA A 249 -9.50 15.32 -14.65
CA ALA A 249 -10.29 14.74 -15.74
C ALA A 249 -11.33 15.75 -16.26
N ALA A 250 -12.13 16.35 -15.37
CA ALA A 250 -13.14 17.34 -15.77
C ALA A 250 -12.51 18.59 -16.43
N GLY A 251 -11.35 19.03 -15.95
CA GLY A 251 -10.59 20.14 -16.55
C GLY A 251 -10.11 19.81 -17.97
N LEU A 252 -9.54 18.62 -18.17
CA LEU A 252 -9.11 18.13 -19.48
C LEU A 252 -10.29 18.00 -20.46
N GLU A 253 -11.43 17.48 -20.01
CA GLU A 253 -12.66 17.40 -20.82
C GLU A 253 -13.16 18.79 -21.23
N THR A 254 -13.16 19.74 -20.30
CA THR A 254 -13.58 21.13 -20.56
C THR A 254 -12.64 21.81 -21.56
N ILE A 255 -11.32 21.63 -21.42
CA ILE A 255 -10.34 22.16 -22.35
C ILE A 255 -10.55 21.58 -23.75
N ALA A 256 -10.69 20.25 -23.86
CA ALA A 256 -10.92 19.58 -25.13
C ALA A 256 -12.21 20.08 -25.83
N GLY A 257 -13.23 20.47 -25.07
CA GLY A 257 -14.47 21.05 -25.60
C GLY A 257 -14.38 22.53 -26.02
N LYS A 258 -13.41 23.29 -25.49
CA LYS A 258 -13.18 24.70 -25.84
C LYS A 258 -12.32 24.89 -27.08
N LEU A 259 -11.45 23.92 -27.37
CA LEU A 259 -10.55 24.00 -28.51
C LEU A 259 -11.30 23.81 -29.84
N PRO A 260 -10.84 24.45 -30.94
CA PRO A 260 -11.45 24.29 -32.26
C PRO A 260 -11.48 22.84 -32.72
N ALA A 261 -12.50 22.48 -33.51
CA ALA A 261 -12.55 21.18 -34.15
C ALA A 261 -11.35 20.99 -35.09
N GLY A 262 -10.56 19.93 -34.86
CA GLY A 262 -9.34 19.64 -35.62
C GLY A 262 -8.05 20.19 -35.01
N GLU A 263 -8.10 20.84 -33.85
CA GLU A 263 -6.90 21.27 -33.12
C GLU A 263 -6.01 20.05 -32.79
N PRO A 264 -4.72 20.03 -33.18
CA PRO A 264 -3.85 18.86 -33.04
C PRO A 264 -3.63 18.36 -31.61
N SER A 265 -3.82 19.22 -30.60
CA SER A 265 -3.66 18.86 -29.18
C SER A 265 -4.86 18.08 -28.60
N VAL A 266 -6.05 18.19 -29.21
CA VAL A 266 -7.29 17.60 -28.67
C VAL A 266 -7.20 16.08 -28.47
N PRO A 267 -6.66 15.26 -29.40
CA PRO A 267 -6.51 13.83 -29.18
C PRO A 267 -5.65 13.48 -27.96
N ALA A 268 -4.53 14.20 -27.74
CA ALA A 268 -3.65 13.98 -26.60
C ALA A 268 -4.33 14.37 -25.27
N ILE A 269 -5.07 15.47 -25.25
CA ILE A 269 -5.82 15.94 -24.07
C ILE A 269 -6.93 14.94 -23.71
N LYS A 270 -7.66 14.40 -24.69
CA LYS A 270 -8.67 13.35 -24.46
C LYS A 270 -8.06 12.04 -23.96
N ALA A 271 -6.94 11.61 -24.54
CA ALA A 271 -6.23 10.43 -24.08
C ALA A 271 -5.74 10.59 -22.63
N ALA A 272 -5.27 11.79 -22.25
CA ALA A 272 -4.90 12.08 -20.87
C ALA A 272 -6.09 12.06 -19.90
N HIS A 273 -7.27 12.54 -20.32
CA HIS A 273 -8.49 12.41 -19.51
C HIS A 273 -8.80 10.94 -19.19
N ASP A 274 -8.76 10.07 -20.19
CA ASP A 274 -9.04 8.64 -20.02
C ASP A 274 -7.97 7.98 -19.15
N ALA A 275 -6.70 8.31 -19.39
CA ALA A 275 -5.57 7.79 -18.61
C ALA A 275 -5.67 8.17 -17.12
N ILE A 276 -6.01 9.43 -16.79
CA ILE A 276 -6.16 9.91 -15.41
C ILE A 276 -7.30 9.21 -14.69
N LYS A 277 -8.44 8.97 -15.35
CA LYS A 277 -9.55 8.22 -14.77
C LYS A 277 -9.17 6.80 -14.41
N VAL A 278 -8.42 6.13 -15.28
CA VAL A 278 -7.95 4.76 -15.03
C VAL A 278 -6.91 4.74 -13.92
N LEU A 279 -5.92 5.65 -13.96
CA LEU A 279 -4.89 5.79 -12.91
C LEU A 279 -5.51 5.91 -11.52
N SER A 280 -6.55 6.73 -11.36
CA SER A 280 -7.27 6.88 -10.10
C SER A 280 -7.74 5.55 -9.51
N SER A 281 -8.37 4.70 -10.34
CA SER A 281 -8.83 3.38 -9.91
C SER A 281 -7.68 2.40 -9.62
N THR A 282 -6.62 2.43 -10.43
CA THR A 282 -5.46 1.54 -10.27
C THR A 282 -4.75 1.81 -8.94
N ILE A 283 -4.47 3.08 -8.63
CA ILE A 283 -3.81 3.49 -7.39
C ILE A 283 -4.63 3.11 -6.17
N TYR A 284 -5.94 3.38 -6.24
CA TYR A 284 -6.84 3.02 -5.16
C TYR A 284 -6.82 1.50 -4.90
N ALA A 285 -6.85 0.69 -5.97
CA ALA A 285 -6.77 -0.76 -5.84
C ALA A 285 -5.44 -1.22 -5.21
N ARG A 286 -4.29 -0.67 -5.63
CA ARG A 286 -2.98 -1.00 -5.04
C ARG A 286 -2.89 -0.63 -3.58
N VAL A 287 -3.40 0.54 -3.21
CA VAL A 287 -3.35 1.02 -1.84
C VAL A 287 -4.29 0.21 -0.94
N VAL A 288 -5.41 -0.28 -1.46
CA VAL A 288 -6.26 -1.26 -0.76
C VAL A 288 -5.53 -2.59 -0.58
N GLU A 289 -4.90 -3.14 -1.63
CA GLU A 289 -4.12 -4.38 -1.56
C GLU A 289 -3.01 -4.27 -0.51
N HIS A 290 -2.23 -3.20 -0.56
CA HIS A 290 -1.18 -2.88 0.41
C HIS A 290 -1.71 -2.81 1.85
N LYS A 291 -2.83 -2.11 2.06
CA LYS A 291 -3.46 -2.00 3.37
C LYS A 291 -3.87 -3.36 3.94
N LEU A 292 -4.40 -4.25 3.10
CA LEU A 292 -4.77 -5.60 3.51
C LEU A 292 -3.54 -6.44 3.88
N TRP A 293 -2.44 -6.33 3.13
CA TRP A 293 -1.19 -7.00 3.48
C TRP A 293 -0.55 -6.45 4.75
N GLN A 294 -0.55 -5.13 4.97
CA GLN A 294 -0.08 -4.54 6.23
C GLN A 294 -0.89 -5.03 7.43
N ASP A 295 -2.20 -5.21 7.28
CA ASP A 295 -3.05 -5.75 8.34
C ASP A 295 -2.68 -7.20 8.68
N ILE A 296 -2.23 -7.99 7.69
CA ILE A 296 -1.72 -9.35 7.90
C ILE A 296 -0.35 -9.29 8.57
N ASP A 297 0.55 -8.44 8.11
CA ASP A 297 1.88 -8.26 8.71
C ASP A 297 1.79 -7.85 10.19
N ASN A 298 0.91 -6.92 10.53
CA ASN A 298 0.62 -6.55 11.93
C ASN A 298 0.15 -7.74 12.78
N LYS A 299 -0.64 -8.65 12.20
CA LYS A 299 -1.12 -9.85 12.88
C LYS A 299 -0.01 -10.89 13.03
N LEU A 300 0.84 -11.05 12.02
CA LEU A 300 2.04 -11.88 12.10
C LEU A 300 2.98 -11.37 13.20
N ALA A 301 3.16 -10.06 13.33
CA ALA A 301 3.94 -9.46 14.40
C ALA A 301 3.36 -9.80 15.79
N ASN A 302 2.03 -9.66 15.97
CA ASN A 302 1.38 -10.03 17.24
C ASN A 302 1.52 -11.53 17.57
N LEU A 303 1.42 -12.41 16.57
CA LEU A 303 1.64 -13.85 16.74
C LEU A 303 3.11 -14.16 17.08
N THR A 304 4.05 -13.45 16.45
CA THR A 304 5.49 -13.54 16.74
C THR A 304 5.77 -13.15 18.19
N ASP A 305 5.17 -12.06 18.68
CA ASP A 305 5.33 -11.60 20.05
C ASP A 305 4.84 -12.62 21.09
N LEU A 306 3.85 -13.45 20.75
CA LEU A 306 3.35 -14.51 21.64
C LEU A 306 4.34 -15.67 21.79
N ILE A 307 5.11 -15.97 20.75
CA ILE A 307 6.04 -17.11 20.72
C ILE A 307 7.48 -16.70 21.07
N GLU A 308 7.81 -15.40 20.95
CA GLU A 308 9.14 -14.82 21.22
C GLU A 308 9.73 -15.25 22.58
N PRO A 309 8.99 -15.30 23.70
CA PRO A 309 9.55 -15.79 24.97
C PRO A 309 10.01 -17.26 24.91
N VAL A 310 9.26 -18.11 24.20
CA VAL A 310 9.56 -19.54 24.08
C VAL A 310 10.77 -19.78 23.19
N GLU A 311 10.84 -19.04 22.08
CA GLU A 311 12.02 -19.00 21.20
C GLU A 311 13.29 -18.57 21.97
N GLY A 312 13.14 -17.61 22.89
CA GLY A 312 14.19 -17.16 23.81
C GLY A 312 14.56 -18.15 24.92
N GLY A 313 13.99 -19.35 24.93
CA GLY A 313 14.29 -20.43 25.89
C GLY A 313 13.42 -20.43 27.14
N ALA A 314 12.36 -19.61 27.20
CA ALA A 314 11.37 -19.73 28.27
C ALA A 314 10.55 -21.01 28.10
N ALA A 315 10.08 -21.57 29.23
CA ALA A 315 9.14 -22.68 29.17
C ALA A 315 7.84 -22.23 28.49
N ALA A 316 7.40 -22.97 27.47
CA ALA A 316 6.13 -22.70 26.82
C ALA A 316 4.98 -22.80 27.83
N ASP A 317 4.19 -21.73 27.93
CA ASP A 317 2.93 -21.78 28.66
C ASP A 317 1.99 -22.76 27.95
N LYS A 318 1.41 -23.70 28.70
CA LYS A 318 0.41 -24.65 28.18
C LYS A 318 -0.83 -23.94 27.63
N SER A 319 -1.08 -22.69 28.01
CA SER A 319 -2.16 -21.89 27.47
C SER A 319 -1.83 -21.27 26.09
N LEU A 320 -0.56 -21.25 25.68
CA LEU A 320 -0.10 -20.56 24.48
C LEU A 320 -0.76 -21.07 23.18
N PRO A 321 -0.88 -22.40 22.92
CA PRO A 321 -1.62 -22.88 21.74
C PRO A 321 -3.07 -22.38 21.69
N PHE A 322 -3.74 -22.27 22.84
CA PHE A 322 -5.12 -21.80 22.96
C PHE A 322 -5.24 -20.28 22.74
N GLN A 323 -4.20 -19.50 23.05
CA GLN A 323 -4.13 -18.07 22.75
C GLN A 323 -3.77 -17.81 21.27
N PHE A 324 -2.87 -18.61 20.71
CA PHE A 324 -2.39 -18.48 19.33
C PHE A 324 -3.46 -18.86 18.31
N SER A 325 -4.12 -20.00 18.50
CA SER A 325 -5.11 -20.58 17.56
C SER A 325 -6.20 -19.60 17.07
N PRO A 326 -6.90 -18.83 17.92
CA PRO A 326 -7.92 -17.90 17.43
C PRO A 326 -7.34 -16.74 16.61
N LEU A 327 -6.14 -16.27 16.95
CA LEU A 327 -5.46 -15.21 16.20
C LEU A 327 -4.96 -15.71 14.85
N TRP A 328 -4.44 -16.94 14.82
CA TRP A 328 -4.02 -17.64 13.63
C TRP A 328 -5.16 -17.83 12.63
N ARG A 329 -6.29 -18.41 13.05
CA ARG A 329 -7.47 -18.59 12.20
C ARG A 329 -7.99 -17.26 11.63
N ASN A 330 -7.94 -16.19 12.42
CA ASN A 330 -8.33 -14.87 11.94
C ASN A 330 -7.39 -14.33 10.84
N LEU A 331 -6.10 -14.62 10.94
CA LEU A 331 -5.12 -14.30 9.93
C LEU A 331 -5.32 -15.13 8.65
N GLU A 332 -5.57 -16.44 8.78
CA GLU A 332 -5.83 -17.33 7.64
C GLU A 332 -7.02 -16.83 6.80
N VAL A 333 -8.11 -16.41 7.44
CA VAL A 333 -9.27 -15.84 6.75
C VAL A 333 -8.89 -14.58 5.96
N LYS A 334 -8.02 -13.71 6.50
CA LYS A 334 -7.57 -12.50 5.80
C LYS A 334 -6.68 -12.81 4.61
N VAL A 335 -5.77 -13.77 4.77
CA VAL A 335 -4.90 -14.22 3.67
C VAL A 335 -5.74 -14.89 2.58
N GLN A 336 -6.76 -15.68 2.94
CA GLN A 336 -7.68 -16.28 1.97
C GLN A 336 -8.41 -15.22 1.12
N VAL A 337 -8.88 -14.12 1.72
CA VAL A 337 -9.48 -13.01 0.97
C VAL A 337 -8.52 -12.46 -0.08
N LEU A 338 -7.25 -12.26 0.26
CA LEU A 338 -6.24 -11.81 -0.71
C LEU A 338 -5.92 -12.88 -1.76
N ALA A 339 -5.95 -14.14 -1.36
CA ALA A 339 -5.73 -15.26 -2.24
C ALA A 339 -6.85 -15.32 -3.31
N ASP A 340 -8.09 -15.10 -2.90
CA ASP A 340 -9.24 -15.08 -3.81
C ASP A 340 -9.19 -13.88 -4.79
N LEU A 341 -8.63 -12.75 -4.35
CA LEU A 341 -8.42 -11.58 -5.20
C LEU A 341 -7.31 -11.78 -6.26
N ASP A 342 -6.30 -12.60 -5.98
CA ASP A 342 -5.19 -12.91 -6.89
C ASP A 342 -5.15 -14.41 -7.24
N PRO A 343 -6.12 -14.95 -8.01
CA PRO A 343 -6.28 -16.38 -8.14
C PRO A 343 -5.08 -17.10 -8.79
N ASN A 344 -4.25 -16.37 -9.53
CA ASN A 344 -3.06 -16.87 -10.23
C ASN A 344 -1.76 -16.66 -9.43
N GLY A 345 -1.84 -16.06 -8.25
CA GLY A 345 -0.70 -15.80 -7.39
C GLY A 345 -0.04 -17.09 -6.95
N LYS A 346 1.19 -17.34 -7.43
CA LYS A 346 1.99 -18.53 -7.04
C LYS A 346 2.18 -18.63 -5.52
N TRP A 347 2.26 -17.48 -4.85
CA TRP A 347 2.36 -17.34 -3.40
C TRP A 347 1.21 -18.02 -2.65
N ARG A 348 0.02 -18.14 -3.26
CA ARG A 348 -1.16 -18.75 -2.61
C ARG A 348 -0.92 -20.19 -2.24
N THR A 349 -0.40 -20.97 -3.17
CA THR A 349 -0.16 -22.41 -2.97
C THR A 349 0.93 -22.61 -1.91
N THR A 350 1.98 -21.79 -1.95
CA THR A 350 3.06 -21.83 -0.95
C THR A 350 2.53 -21.50 0.45
N LEU A 351 1.82 -20.37 0.61
CA LEU A 351 1.24 -19.99 1.89
C LEU A 351 0.21 -21.00 2.39
N ALA A 352 -0.61 -21.59 1.52
CA ALA A 352 -1.56 -22.62 1.92
C ALA A 352 -0.85 -23.89 2.44
N GLY A 353 0.27 -24.26 1.83
CA GLY A 353 1.15 -25.33 2.31
C GLY A 353 1.68 -25.03 3.71
N TYR A 354 2.34 -23.89 3.90
CA TYR A 354 2.82 -23.49 5.22
C TYR A 354 1.71 -23.31 6.25
N SER A 355 0.50 -22.90 5.83
CA SER A 355 -0.65 -22.82 6.72
C SER A 355 -1.04 -24.19 7.27
N THR A 356 -0.98 -25.21 6.41
CA THR A 356 -1.23 -26.60 6.77
C THR A 356 -0.18 -27.09 7.78
N ASP A 357 1.10 -26.80 7.54
CA ASP A 357 2.18 -27.17 8.46
C ASP A 357 1.99 -26.54 9.85
N VAL A 358 1.61 -25.25 9.92
CA VAL A 358 1.31 -24.58 11.20
C VAL A 358 0.12 -25.24 11.90
N ASN A 359 -0.95 -25.58 11.16
CA ASN A 359 -2.13 -26.22 11.72
C ASN A 359 -1.83 -27.64 12.26
N ASP A 360 -1.00 -28.41 11.55
CA ASP A 360 -0.59 -29.75 11.98
C ASP A 360 0.25 -29.71 13.26
N GLU A 361 1.12 -28.71 13.39
CA GLU A 361 1.90 -28.48 14.60
C GLU A 361 1.03 -27.97 15.76
N LEU A 362 0.08 -27.05 15.51
CA LEU A 362 -0.89 -26.59 16.53
C LEU A 362 -1.76 -27.72 17.08
N ALA A 363 -2.12 -28.71 16.26
CA ALA A 363 -2.94 -29.84 16.66
C ALA A 363 -2.28 -30.73 17.74
N ARG A 364 -0.96 -30.61 17.94
CA ARG A 364 -0.22 -31.30 19.00
C ARG A 364 -0.37 -30.63 20.37
N GLU A 365 -0.97 -29.45 20.42
CA GLU A 365 -1.16 -28.64 21.64
C GLU A 365 0.16 -28.32 22.36
N THR A 366 1.25 -28.25 21.61
CA THR A 366 2.60 -27.93 22.10
C THR A 366 3.25 -26.88 21.21
N VAL A 367 3.93 -25.90 21.82
CA VAL A 367 4.78 -24.94 21.12
C VAL A 367 6.22 -25.40 21.29
N ASP A 368 6.70 -26.16 20.32
CA ASP A 368 8.06 -26.69 20.26
C ASP A 368 8.83 -26.08 19.07
N PRO A 369 10.11 -26.43 18.87
CA PRO A 369 10.88 -25.88 17.74
C PRO A 369 10.27 -26.19 16.37
N ALA A 370 9.53 -27.28 16.20
CA ALA A 370 8.90 -27.62 14.92
C ALA A 370 7.75 -26.65 14.60
N PHE A 371 6.90 -26.37 15.60
CA PHE A 371 5.87 -25.33 15.47
C PHE A 371 6.44 -23.95 15.15
N ILE A 372 7.53 -23.55 15.84
CA ILE A 372 8.18 -22.25 15.60
C ILE A 372 8.65 -22.17 14.14
N LEU A 373 9.40 -23.17 13.67
CA LEU A 373 9.91 -23.20 12.30
C LEU A 373 8.81 -23.21 11.24
N ALA A 374 7.70 -23.92 11.48
CA ALA A 374 6.55 -23.92 10.58
C ALA A 374 5.92 -22.52 10.48
N PHE A 375 5.74 -21.85 11.62
CA PHE A 375 5.22 -20.48 11.65
C PHE A 375 6.17 -19.47 11.01
N GLU A 376 7.48 -19.60 11.23
CA GLU A 376 8.48 -18.74 10.60
C GLU A 376 8.49 -18.88 9.08
N ALA A 377 8.40 -20.11 8.56
CA ALA A 377 8.30 -20.33 7.11
C ALA A 377 7.07 -19.63 6.51
N TYR A 378 5.91 -19.72 7.17
CA TYR A 378 4.72 -18.99 6.76
C TYR A 378 4.92 -17.47 6.81
N ARG A 379 5.43 -16.96 7.95
CA ARG A 379 5.67 -15.54 8.18
C ARG A 379 6.57 -14.97 7.11
N ASP A 380 7.69 -15.63 6.82
CA ASP A 380 8.71 -15.15 5.90
C ASP A 380 8.17 -15.09 4.46
N GLU A 381 7.40 -16.09 4.01
CA GLU A 381 6.73 -16.06 2.71
C GLU A 381 5.68 -14.93 2.62
N ALA A 382 4.87 -14.76 3.67
CA ALA A 382 3.87 -13.69 3.72
C ALA A 382 4.52 -12.30 3.72
N GLN A 383 5.64 -12.13 4.44
CA GLN A 383 6.43 -10.90 4.44
C GLN A 383 7.07 -10.63 3.09
N GLN A 384 7.62 -11.64 2.41
CA GLN A 384 8.15 -11.50 1.05
C GLN A 384 7.05 -11.03 0.09
N ARG A 385 5.85 -11.59 0.20
CA ARG A 385 4.72 -11.13 -0.61
C ARG A 385 4.33 -9.70 -0.29
N PHE A 386 4.30 -9.32 0.99
CA PHE A 386 4.03 -7.94 1.36
C PHE A 386 5.09 -6.96 0.80
N VAL A 387 6.37 -7.32 0.83
CA VAL A 387 7.46 -6.52 0.23
C VAL A 387 7.24 -6.32 -1.27
N GLN A 388 6.79 -7.34 -2.01
CA GLN A 388 6.49 -7.21 -3.43
C GLN A 388 5.34 -6.22 -3.68
N VAL A 389 4.28 -6.29 -2.90
CA VAL A 389 3.13 -5.37 -2.98
C VAL A 389 3.55 -3.94 -2.62
N ASP A 390 4.37 -3.78 -1.59
CA ASP A 390 4.90 -2.49 -1.17
C ASP A 390 5.78 -1.84 -2.25
N LEU A 391 6.66 -2.62 -2.89
CA LEU A 391 7.52 -2.17 -3.98
C LEU A 391 6.71 -1.80 -5.23
N ALA A 392 5.68 -2.57 -5.56
CA ALA A 392 4.77 -2.24 -6.65
C ALA A 392 4.08 -0.90 -6.40
N LEU A 393 3.53 -0.70 -5.20
CA LEU A 393 2.90 0.57 -4.82
C LEU A 393 3.90 1.73 -4.86
N LYS A 394 5.13 1.55 -4.37
CA LYS A 394 6.20 2.56 -4.46
C LYS A 394 6.45 2.98 -5.90
N THR A 395 6.60 2.00 -6.79
CA THR A 395 6.86 2.26 -8.21
C THR A 395 5.72 3.06 -8.82
N GLU A 396 4.48 2.68 -8.57
CA GLU A 396 3.33 3.41 -9.09
C GLU A 396 3.24 4.83 -8.52
N CYS A 397 3.42 5.02 -7.21
CA CYS A 397 3.49 6.34 -6.57
C CYS A 397 4.57 7.23 -7.22
N ALA A 398 5.76 6.67 -7.47
CA ALA A 398 6.84 7.40 -8.15
C ALA A 398 6.46 7.80 -9.59
N SER A 399 5.77 6.93 -10.32
CA SER A 399 5.26 7.24 -11.65
C SER A 399 4.24 8.38 -11.61
N ILE A 400 3.33 8.39 -10.63
CA ILE A 400 2.29 9.44 -10.52
C ILE A 400 2.88 10.80 -10.19
N VAL A 401 3.97 10.87 -9.43
CA VAL A 401 4.68 12.13 -9.19
C VAL A 401 5.10 12.79 -10.52
N ARG A 402 5.37 12.01 -11.58
CA ARG A 402 5.68 12.57 -12.90
C ARG A 402 4.52 13.37 -13.50
N VAL A 403 3.28 13.09 -13.09
CA VAL A 403 2.10 13.88 -13.46
C VAL A 403 2.14 15.27 -12.80
N SER A 404 2.73 15.43 -11.60
CA SER A 404 2.76 16.74 -10.94
C SER A 404 3.67 17.75 -11.63
N THR A 405 4.75 17.31 -12.29
CA THR A 405 5.69 18.20 -12.99
C THR A 405 5.04 19.11 -14.03
N PRO A 406 4.31 18.61 -15.05
CA PRO A 406 3.65 19.49 -16.02
C PRO A 406 2.52 20.31 -15.40
N LEU A 407 1.93 19.88 -14.28
CA LEU A 407 0.91 20.66 -13.56
C LEU A 407 1.50 21.84 -12.80
N HIS A 408 2.65 21.65 -12.15
CA HIS A 408 3.40 22.74 -11.50
C HIS A 408 3.78 23.82 -12.51
N LYS A 409 4.20 23.43 -13.72
CA LYS A 409 4.48 24.38 -14.81
C LYS A 409 3.26 25.24 -15.17
N ILE A 410 2.06 24.66 -15.24
CA ILE A 410 0.81 25.41 -15.49
C ILE A 410 0.57 26.44 -14.37
N ILE A 411 0.79 26.05 -13.11
CA ILE A 411 0.65 26.96 -11.96
C ILE A 411 1.65 28.11 -12.06
N GLU A 412 2.92 27.82 -12.36
CA GLU A 412 3.99 28.81 -12.51
C GLU A 412 3.72 29.79 -13.68
N ASP A 413 3.27 29.28 -14.83
CA ASP A 413 3.02 30.08 -16.04
C ASP A 413 1.84 31.06 -15.86
N LEU A 414 0.85 30.70 -15.04
CA LEU A 414 -0.30 31.54 -14.72
C LEU A 414 0.03 32.62 -13.69
N GLY A 415 1.04 32.40 -12.83
CA GLY A 415 1.41 33.30 -11.75
C GLY A 415 0.41 33.28 -10.58
N PRO A 416 0.77 33.89 -9.44
CA PRO A 416 -0.11 34.01 -8.27
C PRO A 416 -1.34 34.88 -8.51
#